data_AF-A0A9D2JXH9-F1
#
_entry.id   AF-A0A9D2JXH9-F1
#
_cell.length_a   1.000
_cell.length_b   1.000
_cell.length_c   1.000
_cell.angle_alpha   90.00
_cell.angle_beta   90.00
_cell.angle_gamma   90.00
#
_symmetry.space_group_name_H-M   'P 1'
#
loop_
_entity.id
_entity.type
_entity.pdbx_description
1 polymer ?
#
loop_
_entity_poly.entity_id
_entity_poly.type
_entity_poly.pdbx_seq_one_letter_code
_entity_poly.pdbx_strand_id
1 'polypeptide(L)'
;MKTKCLLFVILMLLITLVSGCSNNEGDKYIGKWTGLENPDNPRSYIYQISIEQNGDNYIIKRKISNYNEFNPDRQLEWQEGKEKTESATLKDGKLVSGNDIASVSYTYIEKDNTLLYSAKGIYLQKDDDNAIFENLKKQAADALTKYWEEHPIINKTPIIDDPFTKYGKAKQ
;
A
#
# COMPACT_ATOMS: atom_id res chain seq x y z
N MET A 1 -7.90 38.44 -52.41
CA MET A 1 -8.09 37.02 -52.04
C MET A 1 -6.86 36.34 -51.41
N LYS A 2 -5.62 36.86 -51.54
CA LYS A 2 -4.41 36.15 -51.07
C LYS A 2 -4.09 36.29 -49.57
N THR A 3 -4.55 37.36 -48.91
CA THR A 3 -4.29 37.61 -47.47
C THR A 3 -5.18 36.81 -46.52
N LYS A 4 -6.38 36.41 -46.95
CA LYS A 4 -7.32 35.63 -46.12
C LYS A 4 -6.94 34.15 -46.00
N CYS A 5 -6.33 33.55 -47.03
CA CYS A 5 -5.81 32.17 -46.94
C CYS A 5 -4.57 32.07 -46.04
N LEU A 6 -3.69 33.09 -46.06
CA LEU A 6 -2.49 33.08 -45.21
C LEU A 6 -2.85 33.10 -43.71
N LEU A 7 -3.88 33.87 -43.35
CA LEU A 7 -4.36 34.00 -41.97
C LEU A 7 -4.97 32.69 -41.44
N PHE A 8 -5.66 31.93 -42.31
CA PHE A 8 -6.21 30.61 -41.95
C PHE A 8 -5.13 29.54 -41.76
N VAL A 9 -4.05 29.57 -42.55
CA VAL A 9 -2.93 28.63 -42.41
C VAL A 9 -2.14 28.90 -41.11
N ILE A 10 -1.91 30.17 -40.77
CA ILE A 10 -1.25 30.55 -39.51
C ILE A 10 -2.12 30.18 -38.30
N LEU A 11 -3.45 30.34 -38.38
CA LEU A 11 -4.38 29.98 -37.31
C LEU A 11 -4.44 28.45 -37.10
N MET A 12 -4.37 27.64 -38.16
CA MET A 12 -4.28 26.17 -38.03
C MET A 12 -2.95 25.70 -37.42
N LEU A 13 -1.84 26.36 -37.75
CA LEU A 13 -0.52 26.09 -37.14
C LEU A 13 -0.46 26.45 -35.65
N LEU A 14 -1.22 27.46 -35.22
CA LEU A 14 -1.34 27.83 -33.81
C LEU A 14 -2.13 26.81 -32.98
N ILE A 15 -3.10 26.10 -33.57
CA ILE A 15 -3.87 25.06 -32.87
C ILE A 15 -3.03 23.80 -32.63
N THR A 16 -2.07 23.49 -33.51
CA THR A 16 -1.12 22.37 -33.30
C THR A 16 -0.05 22.64 -32.24
N LEU A 17 0.12 23.89 -31.81
CA LEU A 17 1.07 24.27 -30.74
C LEU A 17 0.46 24.18 -29.34
N VAL A 18 -0.85 24.01 -29.20
CA VAL A 18 -1.52 23.84 -27.89
C VAL A 18 -1.66 22.36 -27.50
N SER A 19 -1.30 21.43 -28.40
CA SER A 19 -1.23 19.99 -28.10
C SER A 19 0.16 19.52 -27.64
N GLY A 20 1.08 20.45 -27.37
CA GLY A 20 2.42 20.15 -26.86
C GLY A 20 2.68 20.84 -25.52
N CYS A 21 3.06 20.04 -24.51
CA CYS A 21 3.56 20.42 -23.18
C CYS A 21 2.55 20.54 -22.02
N SER A 22 1.78 19.48 -21.71
CA SER A 22 1.59 19.03 -20.31
C SER A 22 1.00 17.61 -20.17
N ASN A 23 1.29 16.68 -21.08
CA ASN A 23 1.00 15.26 -20.81
C ASN A 23 2.19 14.66 -20.08
N ASN A 24 2.42 15.08 -18.83
CA ASN A 24 3.35 14.37 -17.97
C ASN A 24 2.73 13.00 -17.73
N GLU A 25 3.17 11.99 -18.49
CA GLU A 25 2.71 10.61 -18.34
C GLU A 25 2.86 10.09 -16.90
N GLY A 26 3.74 10.73 -16.11
CA GLY A 26 3.91 10.47 -14.69
C GLY A 26 2.81 11.02 -13.77
N ASP A 27 1.98 11.97 -14.20
CA ASP A 27 0.95 12.60 -13.36
C ASP A 27 -0.08 11.59 -12.85
N LYS A 28 -0.35 10.55 -13.65
CA LYS A 28 -1.24 9.44 -13.28
C LYS A 28 -0.78 8.68 -12.03
N TYR A 29 0.51 8.77 -11.70
CA TYR A 29 1.09 8.14 -10.50
C TYR A 29 0.99 9.03 -9.25
N ILE A 30 0.94 10.37 -9.40
CA ILE A 30 1.04 11.32 -8.29
C ILE A 30 -0.17 11.17 -7.36
N GLY A 31 0.05 10.99 -6.07
CA GLY A 31 -0.99 10.88 -5.04
C GLY A 31 -0.72 9.74 -4.07
N LYS A 32 -1.74 9.40 -3.27
CA LYS A 32 -1.67 8.31 -2.30
C LYS A 32 -2.37 7.07 -2.83
N TRP A 33 -1.84 5.91 -2.45
CA TRP A 33 -2.29 4.61 -2.90
C TRP A 33 -2.30 3.64 -1.73
N THR A 34 -3.42 2.94 -1.54
CA THR A 34 -3.61 2.04 -0.40
C THR A 34 -4.12 0.69 -0.85
N GLY A 35 -3.64 -0.39 -0.23
CA GLY A 35 -4.15 -1.74 -0.47
C GLY A 35 -3.59 -2.78 0.50
N LEU A 36 -4.09 -4.01 0.39
CA LEU A 36 -3.68 -5.13 1.23
C LEU A 36 -2.53 -5.91 0.60
N GLU A 37 -1.67 -6.51 1.43
CA GLU A 37 -0.69 -7.49 0.97
C GLU A 37 -1.39 -8.73 0.39
N ASN A 38 -2.47 -9.16 1.04
CA ASN A 38 -3.35 -10.22 0.57
C ASN A 38 -4.80 -9.72 0.53
N PRO A 39 -5.36 -9.44 -0.65
CA PRO A 39 -6.74 -8.96 -0.81
C PRO A 39 -7.81 -9.88 -0.18
N ASP A 40 -7.52 -11.18 -0.08
CA ASP A 40 -8.45 -12.17 0.49
C ASP A 40 -8.35 -12.28 2.02
N ASN A 41 -7.35 -11.63 2.62
CA ASN A 41 -7.16 -11.62 4.07
C ASN A 41 -7.17 -10.18 4.61
N PRO A 42 -8.30 -9.72 5.20
CA PRO A 42 -8.41 -8.37 5.74
C PRO A 42 -7.48 -8.09 6.93
N ARG A 43 -6.91 -9.13 7.56
CA ARG A 43 -5.91 -8.97 8.63
C ARG A 43 -4.47 -8.84 8.13
N SER A 44 -4.25 -8.99 6.82
CA SER A 44 -2.93 -8.82 6.22
C SER A 44 -2.43 -7.37 6.33
N TYR A 45 -1.14 -7.17 6.04
CA TYR A 45 -0.54 -5.85 6.08
C TYR A 45 -1.21 -4.88 5.10
N ILE A 46 -1.49 -3.67 5.56
CA ILE A 46 -1.96 -2.56 4.74
C ILE A 46 -0.74 -1.77 4.27
N TYR A 47 -0.63 -1.62 2.95
CA TYR A 47 0.40 -0.82 2.28
C TYR A 47 -0.17 0.56 1.95
N GLN A 48 0.56 1.60 2.31
CA GLN A 48 0.31 2.97 1.87
C GLN A 48 1.52 3.47 1.10
N ILE A 49 1.30 3.96 -0.12
CA ILE A 49 2.34 4.49 -1.01
C ILE A 49 1.93 5.90 -1.44
N SER A 50 2.78 6.88 -1.16
CA SER A 50 2.63 8.25 -1.64
C SER A 50 3.67 8.52 -2.72
N ILE A 51 3.25 9.08 -3.85
CA ILE A 51 4.12 9.41 -4.98
C ILE A 51 4.00 10.90 -5.25
N GLU A 52 5.13 11.59 -5.27
CA GLU A 52 5.24 13.03 -5.51
C GLU A 52 6.25 13.27 -6.65
N GLN A 53 5.96 14.22 -7.54
CA GLN A 53 6.94 14.66 -8.53
C GLN A 53 8.03 15.52 -7.87
N ASN A 54 9.29 15.33 -8.28
CA ASN A 54 10.45 16.05 -7.76
C ASN A 54 11.44 16.35 -8.89
N GLY A 55 11.21 17.44 -9.60
CA GLY A 55 11.96 17.77 -10.83
C GLY A 55 11.74 16.70 -11.90
N ASP A 56 12.83 16.11 -12.40
CA ASP A 56 12.81 15.08 -13.43
C ASP A 56 12.59 13.66 -12.88
N ASN A 57 12.46 13.51 -11.56
CA ASN A 57 12.22 12.23 -10.88
C ASN A 57 10.98 12.28 -9.99
N TYR A 58 10.71 11.16 -9.31
CA TYR A 58 9.62 11.01 -8.37
C TYR A 58 10.17 10.57 -7.02
N ILE A 59 9.55 11.06 -5.95
CA ILE A 59 9.77 10.59 -4.59
C ILE A 59 8.61 9.66 -4.24
N ILE A 60 8.95 8.46 -3.80
CA ILE A 60 8.00 7.45 -3.36
C ILE A 60 8.23 7.21 -1.86
N LYS A 61 7.18 7.42 -1.07
CA LYS A 61 7.17 7.12 0.36
C LYS A 61 6.26 5.94 0.60
N ARG A 62 6.73 4.93 1.34
CA ARG A 62 5.98 3.71 1.63
C ARG A 62 5.91 3.46 3.12
N LYS A 63 4.70 3.23 3.62
CA LYS A 63 4.41 2.77 4.98
C LYS A 63 3.66 1.43 4.91
N ILE A 64 3.96 0.54 5.85
CA ILE A 64 3.26 -0.74 6.02
C ILE A 64 2.74 -0.77 7.45
N SER A 65 1.47 -1.13 7.63
CA SER A 65 0.83 -1.14 8.94
C SER A 65 -0.11 -2.34 9.09
N ASN A 66 -0.37 -2.78 10.32
CA ASN A 66 -1.29 -3.87 10.65
C ASN A 66 -1.67 -3.82 12.13
N TYR A 67 -2.65 -4.61 12.55
CA TYR A 67 -2.88 -4.86 13.97
C TYR A 67 -1.90 -5.90 14.53
N ASN A 68 -1.51 -5.74 15.80
CA ASN A 68 -0.75 -6.74 16.54
C ASN A 68 -1.62 -7.97 16.84
N GLU A 69 -1.66 -8.92 15.93
CA GLU A 69 -2.46 -10.15 16.09
C GLU A 69 -2.03 -11.01 17.29
N PHE A 70 -0.77 -10.85 17.70
CA PHE A 70 -0.14 -11.61 18.78
C PHE A 70 -0.20 -10.88 20.12
N ASN A 71 -0.98 -9.80 20.24
CA ASN A 71 -1.19 -9.13 21.51
C ASN A 71 -1.78 -10.13 22.54
N PRO A 72 -1.07 -10.47 23.63
CA PRO A 72 -1.54 -11.44 24.62
C PRO A 72 -2.83 -10.98 25.31
N ASP A 73 -3.03 -9.67 25.44
CA ASP A 73 -4.21 -9.08 26.08
C ASP A 73 -5.41 -9.02 25.13
N ARG A 74 -5.24 -9.41 23.85
CA ARG A 74 -6.27 -9.37 22.81
C ARG A 74 -6.95 -8.00 22.69
N GLN A 75 -6.16 -6.96 22.90
CA GLN A 75 -6.58 -5.60 22.61
C GLN A 75 -6.11 -5.21 21.21
N LEU A 76 -6.98 -4.51 20.49
CA LEU A 76 -6.66 -3.97 19.17
C LEU A 76 -5.56 -2.92 19.29
N GLU A 77 -4.32 -3.33 18.99
CA GLU A 77 -3.15 -2.46 18.98
C GLU A 77 -2.70 -2.26 17.53
N TRP A 78 -2.83 -1.03 17.03
CA TRP A 78 -2.41 -0.67 15.68
C TRP A 78 -0.90 -0.44 15.62
N GLN A 79 -0.22 -1.11 14.70
CA GLN A 79 1.22 -0.99 14.49
C GLN A 79 1.50 -0.32 13.15
N GLU A 80 2.30 0.75 13.19
CA GLU A 80 2.81 1.42 11.99
C GLU A 80 4.30 1.14 11.82
N GLY A 81 4.64 0.61 10.65
CA GLY A 81 6.02 0.47 10.23
C GLY A 81 6.67 1.83 9.96
N LYS A 82 8.01 1.86 10.00
CA LYS A 82 8.78 3.04 9.59
C LYS A 82 8.54 3.34 8.11
N GLU A 83 8.33 4.62 7.81
CA GLU A 83 8.28 5.09 6.43
C GLU A 83 9.62 4.83 5.74
N LYS A 84 9.56 4.33 4.52
CA LYS A 84 10.70 4.15 3.63
C LYS A 84 10.54 5.08 2.44
N THR A 85 11.61 5.79 2.10
CA THR A 85 11.63 6.74 0.98
C THR A 85 12.59 6.25 -0.09
N GLU A 86 12.16 6.33 -1.34
CA GLU A 86 12.96 5.99 -2.51
C GLU A 86 12.71 6.99 -3.64
N SER A 87 13.63 7.06 -4.59
CA SER A 87 13.46 7.84 -5.82
C SER A 87 13.17 6.91 -6.98
N ALA A 88 12.34 7.36 -7.92
CA ALA A 88 12.01 6.61 -9.12
C ALA A 88 12.05 7.51 -10.36
N THR A 89 12.31 6.91 -11.51
CA THR A 89 12.24 7.58 -12.82
C THR A 89 11.21 6.89 -13.70
N LEU A 90 10.63 7.65 -14.64
CA LEU A 90 9.72 7.09 -15.63
C LEU A 90 10.54 6.37 -16.72
N LYS A 91 10.35 5.07 -16.85
CA LYS A 91 10.98 4.22 -17.87
C LYS A 91 9.94 3.25 -18.43
N ASP A 92 9.80 3.22 -19.75
CA ASP A 92 8.86 2.34 -20.46
C ASP A 92 7.42 2.43 -19.91
N GLY A 93 6.96 3.64 -19.61
CA GLY A 93 5.63 3.94 -19.08
C GLY A 93 5.40 3.59 -17.60
N LYS A 94 6.44 3.16 -16.87
CA LYS A 94 6.40 2.75 -15.44
C LYS A 94 7.34 3.61 -14.61
N LEU A 95 7.00 3.85 -13.34
CA LEU A 95 8.00 4.37 -12.42
C LEU A 95 8.88 3.22 -11.93
N VAL A 96 10.19 3.37 -12.06
CA VAL A 96 11.17 2.36 -11.66
C VAL A 96 12.08 2.95 -10.59
N SER A 97 12.17 2.27 -9.45
CA SER A 97 13.11 2.57 -8.37
C SER A 97 14.15 1.45 -8.26
N GLY A 98 15.38 1.80 -7.91
CA GLY A 98 16.51 0.87 -7.80
C GLY A 98 17.42 0.89 -9.02
N ASN A 99 18.14 -0.20 -9.25
CA ASN A 99 19.11 -0.34 -10.33
C ASN A 99 18.81 -1.58 -11.20
N ASP A 100 19.63 -1.83 -12.22
CA ASP A 100 19.39 -2.92 -13.18
C ASP A 100 19.44 -4.33 -12.56
N ILE A 101 19.99 -4.48 -11.35
CA ILE A 101 20.13 -5.78 -10.65
C ILE A 101 18.95 -5.99 -9.69
N ALA A 102 18.51 -4.94 -9.02
CA ALA A 102 17.38 -4.95 -8.11
C ALA A 102 16.56 -3.68 -8.34
N SER A 103 15.48 -3.83 -9.10
CA SER A 103 14.51 -2.77 -9.35
C SER A 103 13.13 -3.16 -8.90
N VAL A 104 12.39 -2.16 -8.46
CA VAL A 104 10.96 -2.23 -8.20
C VAL A 104 10.27 -1.31 -9.19
N SER A 105 9.15 -1.77 -9.72
CA SER A 105 8.34 -0.98 -10.64
C SER A 105 6.97 -0.72 -10.05
N TYR A 106 6.45 0.43 -10.42
CA TYR A 106 5.11 0.90 -10.14
C TYR A 106 4.43 1.09 -11.49
N THR A 107 3.40 0.30 -11.73
CA THR A 107 2.66 0.33 -12.99
C THR A 107 1.25 0.84 -12.73
N TYR A 108 0.89 1.96 -13.33
CA TYR A 108 -0.48 2.45 -13.30
C TYR A 108 -1.34 1.65 -14.28
N ILE A 109 -2.47 1.15 -13.78
CA ILE A 109 -3.42 0.34 -14.54
C ILE A 109 -4.68 1.18 -14.77
N GLU A 110 -4.75 1.78 -15.96
CA GLU A 110 -5.82 2.71 -16.35
C GLU A 110 -7.23 2.16 -16.19
N LYS A 111 -7.43 0.88 -16.53
CA LYS A 111 -8.78 0.28 -16.56
C LYS A 111 -9.47 0.27 -15.18
N ASP A 112 -8.68 0.15 -14.11
CA ASP A 112 -9.18 0.00 -12.72
C ASP A 112 -8.77 1.17 -11.82
N ASN A 113 -8.03 2.16 -12.34
CA ASN A 113 -7.41 3.22 -11.55
C ASN A 113 -6.61 2.66 -10.35
N THR A 114 -5.76 1.67 -10.62
CA THR A 114 -4.93 1.02 -9.60
C THR A 114 -3.44 1.15 -9.90
N LEU A 115 -2.64 1.02 -8.85
CA LEU A 115 -1.20 0.99 -8.90
C LEU A 115 -0.70 -0.42 -8.55
N LEU A 116 -0.04 -1.08 -9.49
CA LEU A 116 0.64 -2.35 -9.24
C LEU A 116 2.04 -2.09 -8.68
N TYR A 117 2.29 -2.58 -7.47
CA TYR A 117 3.59 -2.55 -6.82
C TYR A 117 4.32 -3.89 -6.98
N SER A 118 5.35 -3.92 -7.84
CA SER A 118 5.92 -5.19 -8.32
C SER A 118 6.70 -5.98 -7.27
N ALA A 119 7.24 -5.36 -6.21
CA ALA A 119 8.01 -6.08 -5.20
C ALA A 119 7.17 -7.10 -4.41
N LYS A 120 5.85 -6.91 -4.40
CA LYS A 120 4.89 -7.80 -3.74
C LYS A 120 3.80 -8.33 -4.68
N GLY A 121 3.68 -7.78 -5.89
CA GLY A 121 2.62 -8.14 -6.82
C GLY A 121 1.24 -7.69 -6.34
N ILE A 122 1.17 -6.59 -5.58
CA ILE A 122 -0.07 -6.10 -4.97
C ILE A 122 -0.64 -4.92 -5.75
N TYR A 123 -1.96 -4.82 -5.77
CA TYR A 123 -2.69 -3.72 -6.40
C TYR A 123 -3.18 -2.76 -5.31
N LEU A 124 -2.90 -1.48 -5.51
CA LEU A 124 -3.23 -0.41 -4.59
C LEU A 124 -4.26 0.51 -5.27
N GLN A 125 -5.28 0.91 -4.52
CA GLN A 125 -6.31 1.84 -5.00
C GLN A 125 -5.93 3.26 -4.63
N LYS A 126 -6.36 4.23 -5.44
CA LYS A 126 -6.16 5.65 -5.17
C LYS A 126 -6.83 6.04 -3.85
N ASP A 127 -6.11 6.71 -2.96
CA ASP A 127 -6.53 6.97 -1.58
C ASP A 127 -6.07 8.33 -1.06
N ASP A 128 -6.30 9.39 -1.85
CA ASP A 128 -5.80 10.74 -1.53
C ASP A 128 -6.39 11.30 -0.22
N ASP A 129 -7.64 10.94 0.08
CA ASP A 129 -8.38 11.33 1.28
C ASP A 129 -8.27 10.34 2.46
N ASN A 130 -7.52 9.25 2.29
CA ASN A 130 -7.29 8.21 3.30
C ASN A 130 -8.55 7.37 3.64
N ALA A 131 -9.62 7.47 2.86
CA ALA A 131 -10.87 6.74 3.10
C ALA A 131 -10.69 5.22 2.97
N ILE A 132 -9.87 4.75 2.01
CA ILE A 132 -9.61 3.33 1.80
C ILE A 132 -8.80 2.77 2.96
N PHE A 133 -7.77 3.50 3.40
CA PHE A 133 -6.99 3.12 4.57
C PHE A 133 -7.86 2.94 5.82
N GLU A 134 -8.69 3.93 6.17
CA GLU A 134 -9.54 3.83 7.36
C GLU A 134 -10.55 2.69 7.24
N ASN A 135 -11.07 2.45 6.03
CA ASN A 135 -11.97 1.33 5.77
C ASN A 135 -11.28 -0.03 5.95
N LEU A 136 -10.09 -0.22 5.37
CA LEU A 136 -9.30 -1.45 5.52
C LEU A 136 -8.88 -1.68 6.97
N LYS A 137 -8.46 -0.62 7.67
CA LYS A 137 -8.12 -0.68 9.09
C LYS A 137 -9.32 -1.14 9.92
N LYS A 138 -10.52 -0.61 9.66
CA LYS A 138 -11.75 -1.08 10.31
C LYS A 138 -12.04 -2.55 10.01
N GLN A 139 -11.96 -2.97 8.74
CA GLN A 139 -12.15 -4.37 8.37
C GLN A 139 -11.16 -5.30 9.07
N ALA A 140 -9.90 -4.89 9.19
CA ALA A 140 -8.87 -5.64 9.90
C ALA A 140 -9.20 -5.78 11.40
N ALA A 141 -9.69 -4.71 12.04
CA ALA A 141 -10.12 -4.73 13.43
C ALA A 141 -11.29 -5.69 13.67
N ASP A 142 -12.33 -5.61 12.81
CA ASP A 142 -13.51 -6.47 12.89
C ASP A 142 -13.12 -7.94 12.69
N ALA A 143 -12.26 -8.22 11.69
CA ALA A 143 -11.79 -9.57 11.40
C ALA A 143 -10.91 -10.15 12.51
N LEU A 144 -10.03 -9.35 13.12
CA LEU A 144 -9.17 -9.80 14.22
C LEU A 144 -9.98 -10.07 15.50
N THR A 145 -10.95 -9.20 15.80
CA THR A 145 -11.85 -9.38 16.94
C THR A 145 -12.61 -10.70 16.80
N LYS A 146 -13.22 -10.94 15.63
CA LYS A 146 -13.93 -12.18 15.32
C LYS A 146 -13.01 -13.41 15.42
N TYR A 147 -11.79 -13.32 14.89
CA TYR A 147 -10.83 -14.42 14.99
C TYR A 147 -10.52 -14.79 16.45
N TRP A 148 -10.32 -13.80 17.32
CA TRP A 148 -10.10 -14.04 18.75
C TRP A 148 -11.32 -14.64 19.46
N GLU A 149 -12.54 -14.24 19.11
CA GLU A 149 -13.77 -14.83 19.63
C GLU A 149 -13.90 -16.31 19.24
N GLU A 150 -13.59 -16.65 17.99
CA GLU A 150 -13.64 -18.03 17.48
C GLU A 150 -12.50 -18.91 18.01
N HIS A 151 -11.39 -18.30 18.41
CA HIS A 151 -10.20 -18.98 18.92
C HIS A 151 -9.88 -18.49 20.33
N PRO A 152 -10.71 -18.77 21.36
CA PRO A 152 -10.45 -18.31 22.71
C PRO A 152 -9.12 -18.86 23.24
N ILE A 153 -8.44 -18.11 24.12
CA ILE A 153 -7.29 -18.64 24.85
C ILE A 153 -7.81 -19.76 25.73
N ILE A 154 -7.50 -21.01 25.36
CA ILE A 154 -7.66 -22.12 26.29
C ILE A 154 -6.57 -21.90 27.34
N ASN A 155 -6.94 -21.26 28.46
CA ASN A 155 -6.18 -21.39 29.69
C ASN A 155 -6.19 -22.89 30.02
N LYS A 156 -5.21 -23.64 29.50
CA LYS A 156 -4.88 -24.92 30.10
C LYS A 156 -4.51 -24.55 31.51
N THR A 157 -5.41 -24.84 32.45
CA THR A 157 -5.11 -24.83 33.88
C THR A 157 -3.71 -25.43 34.00
N PRO A 158 -2.74 -24.76 34.63
CA PRO A 158 -1.46 -25.41 34.87
C PRO A 158 -1.82 -26.73 35.53
N ILE A 159 -1.43 -27.84 34.89
CA ILE A 159 -1.41 -29.12 35.56
C ILE A 159 -0.38 -28.89 36.66
N ILE A 160 -0.84 -28.45 37.84
CA ILE A 160 -0.10 -28.53 39.08
C ILE A 160 -0.13 -30.01 39.47
N ASP A 161 0.40 -30.85 38.59
CA ASP A 161 1.00 -32.11 39.02
C ASP A 161 2.36 -31.71 39.52
N ASP A 162 2.38 -31.04 40.68
CA ASP A 162 3.58 -31.00 41.49
C ASP A 162 3.98 -32.47 41.72
N PRO A 163 5.10 -32.94 41.13
CA PRO A 163 5.51 -34.33 41.29
C PRO A 163 5.77 -34.65 42.76
N PHE A 164 6.00 -33.66 43.62
CA PHE A 164 6.22 -33.84 45.05
C PHE A 164 4.92 -34.07 45.83
N THR A 165 3.77 -33.59 45.36
CA THR A 165 2.47 -33.86 46.00
C THR A 165 2.02 -35.31 45.79
N LYS A 166 2.42 -35.95 44.68
CA LYS A 166 2.08 -37.35 44.36
C LYS A 166 2.93 -38.39 45.13
N TYR A 167 4.17 -38.04 45.49
CA TYR A 167 5.10 -38.96 46.17
C TYR A 167 5.40 -38.59 47.65
N GLY A 168 4.90 -37.45 48.15
CA GLY A 168 5.14 -36.96 49.51
C GLY A 168 4.42 -37.72 50.64
N LYS A 169 3.52 -38.66 50.35
CA LYS A 169 2.84 -39.49 51.38
C LYS A 169 3.52 -40.84 51.66
N ALA A 170 4.78 -41.00 51.27
CA ALA A 170 5.58 -42.17 51.60
C ALA A 170 6.87 -41.78 52.31
N LYS A 171 6.77 -41.35 53.57
CA LYS A 171 7.72 -41.71 54.64
C LYS A 171 7.13 -41.37 56.01
N GLN A 172 7.46 -42.25 56.94
CA GLN A 172 6.92 -42.52 58.27
C GLN A 172 6.95 -41.35 59.24
#